data_AF-A0A348Q9R2-F1
#
_entry.id   AF-A0A348Q9R2-F1
#
_cell.length_a   1.000
_cell.length_b   1.000
_cell.length_c   1.000
_cell.angle_alpha   90.00
_cell.angle_beta   90.00
_cell.angle_gamma   90.00
#
_symmetry.space_group_name_H-M   'P 1'
#
loop_
_entity.id
_entity.type
_entity.pdbx_description
1 polymer ?
#
loop_
_entity_poly.entity_id
_entity_poly.type
_entity_poly.pdbx_seq_one_letter_code
_entity_poly.pdbx_strand_id
1 'polypeptide(L)'
;MHRVGLYPGTFDPPTNGHLDIIGRARKLVDTLIIGVAINEAKKPLFPLQERVDMVRSECAKMNGPGLADIKVMPMHGLLMKFAEACEAHIIV
;
A
#
# COMPACT_ATOMS: atom_id res chain seq x y z
N MET A 1 16.62 5.34 -13.15
CA MET A 1 15.18 5.15 -13.39
C MET A 1 14.52 5.02 -12.03
N HIS A 2 13.52 5.84 -11.71
CA HIS A 2 12.86 5.80 -10.40
C HIS A 2 11.83 4.67 -10.37
N ARG A 3 12.01 3.69 -9.50
CA ARG A 3 11.19 2.47 -9.42
C ARG A 3 10.05 2.70 -8.44
N VAL A 4 8.82 2.68 -8.95
CA VAL A 4 7.61 2.77 -8.15
C VAL A 4 6.95 1.40 -8.06
N GLY A 5 6.80 0.88 -6.85
CA GLY A 5 6.05 -0.32 -6.54
C GLY A 5 4.65 0.01 -6.02
N LEU A 6 3.65 -0.79 -6.40
CA LEU A 6 2.29 -0.74 -5.85
C LEU A 6 1.99 -2.06 -5.15
N TYR A 7 1.66 -1.99 -3.85
CA TYR A 7 1.13 -3.11 -3.09
C TYR A 7 -0.36 -2.87 -2.79
N PRO A 8 -1.28 -3.44 -3.59
CA PRO A 8 -2.71 -3.25 -3.40
C PRO A 8 -3.29 -4.30 -2.43
N GLY A 9 -4.30 -3.92 -1.66
CA GLY A 9 -4.98 -4.85 -0.77
C GLY A 9 -6.14 -4.23 -0.02
N THR A 10 -7.02 -5.06 0.56
CA THR A 10 -8.11 -4.55 1.40
C THR A 10 -7.60 -4.04 2.75
N PHE A 11 -6.59 -4.70 3.34
CA PHE A 11 -6.00 -4.37 4.65
C PHE A 11 -7.03 -4.17 5.76
N ASP A 12 -7.81 -5.22 6.06
CA ASP A 12 -8.96 -5.15 6.95
C ASP A 12 -8.89 -6.19 8.10
N PRO A 13 -8.13 -5.89 9.17
CA PRO A 13 -7.12 -4.83 9.30
C PRO A 13 -5.76 -5.25 8.66
N PRO A 14 -4.75 -4.36 8.58
CA PRO A 14 -3.39 -4.78 8.30
C PRO A 14 -2.90 -5.84 9.31
N THR A 15 -2.07 -6.77 8.85
CA THR A 15 -1.56 -7.91 9.64
C THR A 15 -0.04 -7.90 9.58
N ASN A 16 0.62 -8.63 10.48
CA ASN A 16 2.08 -8.76 10.46
C ASN A 16 2.60 -9.34 9.14
N GLY A 17 1.83 -10.19 8.46
CA GLY A 17 2.17 -10.67 7.12
C GLY A 17 2.17 -9.54 6.09
N HIS A 18 1.17 -8.64 6.14
CA HIS A 18 1.16 -7.45 5.28
C HIS A 18 2.38 -6.56 5.56
N LEU A 19 2.72 -6.34 6.83
CA LEU A 19 3.86 -5.52 7.23
C LEU A 19 5.20 -6.12 6.80
N ASP A 20 5.35 -7.45 6.84
CA ASP A 20 6.55 -8.13 6.32
C ASP A 20 6.75 -7.88 4.82
N ILE A 21 5.69 -8.02 4.02
CA ILE A 21 5.74 -7.75 2.57
C ILE A 21 6.10 -6.29 2.31
N ILE A 22 5.51 -5.34 3.04
CA ILE A 22 5.86 -3.92 2.95
C ILE A 22 7.35 -3.72 3.24
N GLY A 23 7.86 -4.29 4.33
CA GLY A 23 9.26 -4.16 4.74
C GLY A 23 10.24 -4.75 3.72
N ARG A 24 9.87 -5.84 3.05
CA ARG A 24 10.67 -6.45 1.97
C ARG A 24 10.63 -5.62 0.69
N ALA A 25 9.45 -5.16 0.29
CA ALA A 25 9.24 -4.38 -0.92
C ALA A 25 9.99 -3.04 -0.89
N ARG A 26 10.05 -2.37 0.27
CA ARG A 26 10.82 -1.12 0.45
C ARG A 26 12.30 -1.22 0.10
N LYS A 27 12.87 -2.44 0.07
CA LYS A 27 14.28 -2.68 -0.26
C LYS A 27 14.52 -2.81 -1.77
N LEU A 28 13.46 -2.91 -2.56
CA LEU A 28 13.51 -3.24 -3.99
C LEU A 28 13.12 -2.07 -4.90
N VAL A 29 12.41 -1.08 -4.34
CA VAL A 29 11.87 0.08 -5.05
C VAL A 29 12.36 1.37 -4.41
N ASP A 30 12.14 2.49 -5.09
CA ASP A 30 12.50 3.82 -4.60
C ASP A 30 11.27 4.52 -3.96
N THR A 31 10.05 4.18 -4.41
CA THR A 31 8.78 4.53 -3.76
C THR A 31 7.85 3.31 -3.73
N LEU A 32 7.22 3.06 -2.58
CA LEU A 32 6.22 2.02 -2.39
C LEU A 32 4.86 2.65 -2.08
N ILE A 33 3.89 2.44 -2.96
CA ILE A 33 2.51 2.87 -2.78
C ILE A 33 1.69 1.71 -2.22
N ILE A 34 1.01 1.92 -1.11
CA ILE A 34 0.06 0.97 -0.53
C ILE A 34 -1.34 1.40 -0.93
N GLY A 35 -1.94 0.65 -1.86
CA GLY A 35 -3.27 0.92 -2.38
C GLY A 35 -4.35 0.23 -1.56
N VAL A 36 -5.03 0.97 -0.68
CA VAL A 36 -6.08 0.42 0.18
C VAL A 36 -7.39 0.34 -0.60
N ALA A 37 -7.77 -0.87 -1.00
CA ALA A 37 -8.88 -1.10 -1.89
C ALA A 37 -10.23 -0.76 -1.23
N ILE A 38 -11.09 -0.12 -2.01
CA ILE A 38 -12.50 0.02 -1.73
C ILE A 38 -13.19 -1.20 -2.28
N ASN A 39 -13.54 -2.13 -1.40
CA ASN A 39 -14.32 -3.29 -1.80
C ASN A 39 -15.59 -3.37 -0.97
N GLU A 40 -16.58 -2.57 -1.36
CA GLU A 40 -17.90 -2.51 -0.71
C GLU A 40 -18.63 -3.86 -0.78
N ALA A 41 -18.42 -4.63 -1.86
CA ALA A 41 -19.01 -5.95 -2.03
C ALA A 41 -18.57 -6.96 -0.95
N LYS A 42 -17.40 -6.75 -0.34
CA LYS A 42 -16.84 -7.64 0.68
C LYS A 42 -17.22 -7.27 2.12
N LYS A 43 -18.01 -6.22 2.33
CA LYS A 43 -18.47 -5.76 3.67
C LYS A 43 -17.32 -5.76 4.69
N PRO A 44 -16.32 -4.87 4.52
CA PRO A 44 -15.15 -4.85 5.39
C PRO A 44 -15.55 -4.58 6.85
N LEU A 45 -14.77 -5.14 7.78
CA LEU A 45 -14.91 -4.95 9.22
C LEU A 45 -14.75 -3.45 9.58
N PHE A 46 -13.82 -2.77 8.90
CA PHE A 46 -13.56 -1.35 9.11
C PHE A 46 -13.87 -0.49 7.87
N PRO A 47 -14.39 0.74 8.06
CA PRO A 47 -14.50 1.74 7.00
C PRO A 47 -13.17 1.97 6.28
N LEU A 48 -13.23 2.39 5.01
CA LEU A 48 -12.04 2.65 4.21
C LEU A 48 -11.04 3.57 4.92
N GLN A 49 -11.54 4.69 5.45
CA GLN A 49 -10.68 5.69 6.06
C GLN A 49 -9.94 5.13 7.27
N GLU A 50 -10.62 4.33 8.09
CA GLU A 50 -10.03 3.68 9.25
C GLU A 50 -8.92 2.70 8.84
N ARG A 51 -9.14 1.89 7.79
CA ARG A 51 -8.10 0.99 7.24
C ARG A 51 -6.90 1.75 6.69
N VAL A 52 -7.15 2.85 5.96
CA VAL A 52 -6.09 3.74 5.47
C VAL A 52 -5.26 4.28 6.62
N ASP A 53 -5.90 4.72 7.70
CA ASP A 53 -5.22 5.30 8.85
C ASP A 53 -4.48 4.25 9.68
N MET A 54 -5.02 3.03 9.80
CA MET A 54 -4.30 1.88 10.38
C MET A 54 -3.02 1.57 9.59
N VAL A 55 -3.11 1.46 8.26
CA VAL A 55 -1.95 1.19 7.41
C VAL A 55 -0.92 2.32 7.50
N ARG A 56 -1.36 3.59 7.49
CA ARG A 56 -0.47 4.76 7.68
C ARG A 56 0.27 4.69 9.01
N SER A 57 -0.45 4.41 10.09
CA SER A 57 0.11 4.30 11.44
C SER A 57 1.21 3.22 11.51
N GLU A 58 0.96 2.04 10.94
CA GLU A 58 1.97 0.98 10.91
C GLU A 58 3.17 1.34 10.02
N CYS A 59 2.93 1.90 8.83
CA CYS A 59 4.00 2.28 7.91
C CYS A 59 4.90 3.39 8.48
N ALA A 60 4.35 4.32 9.28
CA ALA A 60 5.10 5.40 9.91
C ALA A 60 6.20 4.87 10.87
N LYS A 61 5.99 3.69 11.46
CA LYS A 61 6.95 3.04 12.37
C LYS A 61 8.12 2.38 11.64
N MET A 62 8.06 2.26 10.31
CA MET A 62 8.99 1.44 9.53
C MET A 62 10.10 2.25 8.84
N ASN A 63 10.21 3.56 9.12
CA ASN A 63 11.15 4.45 8.43
C ASN A 63 12.62 4.19 8.80
N GLY A 64 13.51 4.38 7.84
CA GLY A 64 14.95 4.19 8.02
C GLY A 64 15.77 4.65 6.81
N PRO A 65 17.06 4.94 6.98
CA PRO A 65 17.92 5.40 5.89
C PRO A 65 18.05 4.33 4.80
N GLY A 66 17.99 4.75 3.54
CA GLY A 66 18.14 3.86 2.38
C GLY A 66 16.92 2.98 2.07
N LEU A 67 15.79 3.18 2.73
CA LEU A 67 14.52 2.51 2.41
C LEU A 67 13.64 3.40 1.52
N ALA A 68 12.82 2.77 0.68
CA ALA A 68 11.83 3.47 -0.14
C ALA A 68 10.89 4.36 0.69
N ASP A 69 10.44 5.47 0.11
CA ASP A 69 9.33 6.25 0.66
C ASP A 69 8.03 5.46 0.57
N ILE A 70 7.21 5.49 1.62
CA ILE A 70 5.88 4.88 1.60
C ILE A 70 4.81 5.95 1.40
N LYS A 71 3.88 5.69 0.47
CA LYS A 71 2.64 6.46 0.32
C LYS A 71 1.44 5.53 0.51
N VAL A 72 0.53 5.87 1.40
CA VAL A 72 -0.70 5.10 1.62
C VAL A 72 -1.87 5.87 1.05
N MET A 73 -2.56 5.26 0.09
CA MET A 73 -3.62 5.91 -0.69
C MET A 73 -4.86 5.01 -0.78
N PRO A 74 -6.07 5.56 -0.70
CA PRO A 74 -7.27 4.82 -1.07
C PRO A 74 -7.19 4.49 -2.57
N MET A 75 -7.59 3.26 -2.92
CA MET A 75 -7.66 2.79 -4.29
C MET A 75 -9.11 2.59 -4.71
N HIS A 76 -9.50 3.33 -5.75
CA HIS A 76 -10.80 3.22 -6.41
C HIS A 76 -10.65 2.54 -7.77
N GLY A 77 -11.65 1.75 -8.17
CA GLY A 77 -11.71 1.16 -9.50
C GLY A 77 -10.73 0.01 -9.72
N LEU A 78 -10.31 -0.17 -10.99
CA LEU A 78 -9.47 -1.28 -11.40
C LEU A 78 -8.02 -1.06 -10.98
N LEU A 79 -7.39 -2.11 -10.44
CA LEU A 79 -5.99 -2.13 -10.05
C LEU A 79 -5.07 -1.59 -11.15
N MET A 80 -5.24 -2.04 -12.40
CA MET A 80 -4.39 -1.62 -13.52
C MET A 80 -4.48 -0.11 -13.76
N LYS A 81 -5.67 0.48 -13.65
CA LYS A 81 -5.87 1.93 -13.83
C LYS A 81 -5.24 2.73 -12.69
N PHE A 82 -5.32 2.20 -11.47
CA PHE A 82 -4.65 2.80 -10.33
C PHE A 82 -3.12 2.70 -10.45
N ALA A 83 -2.60 1.55 -10.89
CA ALA A 83 -1.17 1.37 -11.15
C ALA A 83 -0.65 2.35 -12.21
N GLU A 84 -1.37 2.52 -13.32
CA GLU A 84 -1.08 3.53 -14.35
C GLU A 84 -1.07 4.96 -13.75
N ALA A 85 -2.09 5.33 -12.98
CA ALA A 85 -2.19 6.67 -12.36
C ALA A 85 -1.09 6.94 -11.32
N CYS A 86 -0.56 5.89 -10.70
CA CYS A 86 0.55 5.95 -9.76
C CYS A 86 1.93 5.90 -10.43
N GLU A 87 1.99 5.74 -11.75
CA GLU A 87 3.23 5.45 -12.49
C GLU A 87 3.96 4.23 -11.90
N ALA A 88 3.19 3.24 -11.42
CA ALA A 88 3.74 2.03 -10.82
C ALA A 88 4.27 1.10 -11.91
N HIS A 89 5.52 0.65 -11.75
CA HIS A 89 6.21 -0.24 -12.69
C HIS A 89 6.22 -1.69 -12.21
N ILE A 90 5.93 -1.89 -10.92
CA ILE A 90 5.96 -3.19 -10.23
C ILE A 90 4.70 -3.31 -9.38
N ILE A 91 4.02 -4.45 -9.48
CA ILE A 91 3.01 -4.86 -8.50
C ILE A 91 3.69 -5.81 -7.52
N VAL A 92 3.55 -5.51 -6.24
CA VAL A 92 4.06 -6.32 -5.12
C VAL A 92 2.94 -7.20 -4.58
#